data_AF-A0A957ATB7-F1
#
_entry.id   AF-A0A957ATB7-F1
#
_cell.length_a   1.000
_cell.length_b   1.000
_cell.length_c   1.000
_cell.angle_alpha   90.00
_cell.angle_beta   90.00
_cell.angle_gamma   90.00
#
_symmetry.space_group_name_H-M   'P 1'
#
loop_
_entity.id
_entity.type
_entity.pdbx_description
1 polymer ?
#
loop_
_entity_poly.entity_id
_entity_poly.type
_entity_poly.pdbx_seq_one_letter_code
_entity_poly.pdbx_strand_id
1 'polypeptide(L)'
;MRNPIVVSVSQYRGLTRLDIRHNFTDEGGELRPTKKGISVPIADVQALVTALETAVAPADNTKTIAEVDVDVREPLFVSVEPYKGKLRLDVRHYYDDRGELRPGKKGINMPWQDRDALLAAVREVIGEPVTA
;
A
#
# COMPACT_ATOMS: atom_id res chain seq x y z
N MET A 1 9.44 10.14 15.12
CA MET A 1 8.26 9.25 15.16
C MET A 1 7.93 8.82 13.74
N ARG A 2 7.53 7.56 13.54
CA ARG A 2 7.05 7.11 12.24
C ARG A 2 5.56 7.40 12.14
N ASN A 3 5.15 7.97 11.02
CA ASN A 3 3.75 8.19 10.68
C ASN A 3 3.00 6.84 10.62
N PRO A 4 1.98 6.60 11.47
CA PRO A 4 1.21 5.36 11.44
C PRO A 4 0.57 5.15 10.08
N ILE A 5 0.41 3.89 9.66
CA ILE A 5 -0.36 3.56 8.46
C ILE A 5 -1.78 3.26 8.90
N VAL A 6 -2.75 3.93 8.28
CA VAL A 6 -4.18 3.72 8.53
C VAL A 6 -4.82 3.24 7.24
N VAL A 7 -5.68 2.24 7.40
CA VAL A 7 -6.54 1.70 6.35
C VAL A 7 -7.96 2.21 6.60
N SER A 8 -8.63 2.71 5.57
CA SER A 8 -9.97 3.28 5.68
C SER A 8 -10.74 3.13 4.38
N VAL A 9 -12.07 3.06 4.46
CA VAL A 9 -12.93 3.18 3.27
C VAL A 9 -13.33 4.64 3.08
N SER A 10 -13.25 5.14 1.84
CA SER A 10 -13.81 6.42 1.45
C SER A 10 -14.76 6.28 0.27
N GLN A 11 -15.67 7.25 0.13
CA GLN A 11 -16.54 7.37 -1.05
C GLN A 11 -16.21 8.67 -1.77
N TYR A 12 -15.94 8.59 -3.07
CA TYR A 12 -15.67 9.75 -3.91
C TYR A 12 -16.42 9.64 -5.23
N ARG A 13 -17.30 10.61 -5.51
CA ARG A 13 -18.14 10.65 -6.72
C ARG A 13 -18.91 9.34 -6.97
N GLY A 14 -19.43 8.74 -5.91
CA GLY A 14 -20.17 7.47 -5.99
C GLY A 14 -19.29 6.21 -6.10
N LEU A 15 -17.97 6.35 -6.12
CA LEU A 15 -17.03 5.22 -6.10
C LEU A 15 -16.52 4.98 -4.69
N THR A 16 -16.69 3.75 -4.21
CA THR A 16 -16.10 3.30 -2.94
C THR A 16 -14.66 2.86 -3.15
N ARG A 17 -13.74 3.37 -2.34
CA ARG A 17 -12.31 3.09 -2.43
C ARG A 17 -11.74 2.71 -1.07
N LEU A 18 -10.78 1.80 -1.08
CA LEU A 18 -9.88 1.52 0.02
C LEU A 18 -8.72 2.51 -0.02
N ASP A 19 -8.55 3.27 1.05
CA ASP A 19 -7.41 4.15 1.27
C ASP A 19 -6.42 3.50 2.24
N ILE A 20 -5.14 3.43 1.86
CA ILE A 20 -4.04 3.00 2.72
C ILE A 20 -3.02 4.13 2.77
N ARG A 21 -2.92 4.82 3.91
CA ARG A 21 -2.20 6.10 4.01
C ARG A 21 -1.32 6.18 5.25
N HIS A 22 -0.19 6.85 5.11
CA HIS A 22 0.54 7.37 6.26
C HIS A 22 -0.24 8.53 6.87
N ASN A 23 -0.41 8.51 8.18
CA ASN A 23 -1.06 9.55 8.97
C ASN A 23 -0.06 10.27 9.86
N PHE A 24 -0.40 11.47 10.31
CA PHE A 24 0.35 12.21 11.30
C PHE A 24 -0.60 12.69 12.39
N THR A 25 -0.07 12.91 13.60
CA THR A 25 -0.81 13.55 14.68
C THR A 25 -0.69 15.05 14.49
N ASP A 26 -1.82 15.76 14.37
CA ASP A 26 -1.84 17.22 14.29
C ASP A 26 -1.65 17.87 15.67
N GLU A 27 -1.63 19.21 15.71
CA GLU A 27 -1.44 19.99 16.94
C GLU A 27 -2.54 19.73 17.98
N GLY A 28 -3.71 19.25 17.55
CA GLY A 28 -4.84 18.89 18.41
C GLY A 28 -4.81 17.44 18.92
N GLY A 29 -3.81 16.65 18.53
CA GLY A 29 -3.72 15.23 18.89
C GLY A 29 -4.52 14.31 17.98
N GLU A 30 -5.11 14.81 16.90
CA GLU A 30 -5.94 14.02 15.97
C GLU A 30 -5.08 13.38 14.87
N LEU A 31 -5.39 12.14 14.49
CA LEU A 31 -4.74 11.49 13.36
C LEU A 31 -5.30 12.01 12.04
N ARG A 32 -4.44 12.67 11.26
CA ARG A 32 -4.77 13.20 9.93
C ARG A 32 -4.04 12.43 8.84
N PRO A 33 -4.69 12.12 7.71
CA PRO A 33 -4.04 11.47 6.59
C PRO A 33 -3.07 12.41 5.88
N THR A 34 -1.94 11.86 5.43
CA THR A 34 -1.01 12.58 4.55
C THR A 34 -1.33 12.34 3.08
N LYS A 35 -0.62 13.06 2.20
CA LYS A 35 -0.62 12.79 0.75
C LYS A 35 0.12 11.49 0.39
N LYS A 36 0.79 10.83 1.34
CA LYS A 36 1.51 9.57 1.12
C LYS A 36 0.58 8.39 1.39
N GLY A 37 0.17 7.74 0.32
CA GLY A 37 -0.60 6.51 0.37
C GLY A 37 -1.12 6.13 -1.01
N ILE A 38 -1.98 5.12 -1.03
CA ILE A 38 -2.65 4.61 -2.22
C ILE A 38 -4.16 4.61 -1.99
N SER A 39 -4.91 4.67 -3.09
CA SER A 39 -6.36 4.58 -3.09
C SER A 39 -6.78 3.59 -4.16
N VAL A 40 -7.33 2.45 -3.76
CA VAL A 40 -7.71 1.34 -4.67
C VAL A 40 -9.24 1.22 -4.70
N PRO A 41 -9.89 1.05 -5.86
CA PRO A 41 -11.32 0.73 -5.92
C PRO A 41 -11.61 -0.54 -5.11
N ILE A 42 -12.74 -0.59 -4.39
CA ILE A 42 -13.09 -1.80 -3.62
C ILE A 42 -13.16 -3.06 -4.50
N ALA A 43 -13.61 -2.90 -5.75
CA ALA A 43 -13.68 -4.00 -6.72
C ALA A 43 -12.32 -4.68 -6.97
N ASP A 44 -11.21 -3.94 -6.82
CA ASP A 44 -9.87 -4.43 -7.14
C ASP A 44 -9.01 -4.69 -5.89
N VAL A 45 -9.58 -4.58 -4.69
CA VAL A 45 -8.83 -4.82 -3.44
C VAL A 45 -8.30 -6.25 -3.39
N GLN A 46 -9.00 -7.22 -3.97
CA GLN A 46 -8.54 -8.59 -4.04
C GLN A 46 -7.20 -8.72 -4.80
N ALA A 47 -7.02 -7.97 -5.89
CA ALA A 47 -5.75 -7.97 -6.63
C ALA A 47 -4.60 -7.42 -5.76
N LEU A 48 -4.87 -6.38 -4.97
CA LEU A 48 -3.89 -5.86 -3.99
C LEU A 48 -3.58 -6.89 -2.91
N VAL A 49 -4.59 -7.54 -2.33
CA VAL A 49 -4.40 -8.59 -1.32
C VAL A 49 -3.56 -9.73 -1.88
N THR A 50 -3.89 -10.23 -3.07
CA THR A 50 -3.12 -11.29 -3.73
C THR A 50 -1.68 -10.86 -4.02
N ALA A 51 -1.45 -9.64 -4.51
CA ALA A 51 -0.09 -9.12 -4.73
C ALA A 51 0.69 -9.01 -3.41
N LEU A 52 0.03 -8.56 -2.33
CA LEU A 52 0.63 -8.54 -1.01
C LEU A 52 0.96 -9.95 -0.52
N GLU A 53 0.06 -10.92 -0.64
CA GLU A 53 0.22 -12.33 -0.20
C GLU A 53 1.25 -13.13 -1.02
N THR A 54 1.40 -12.81 -2.29
CA THR A 54 2.38 -13.45 -3.19
C THR A 54 3.75 -12.77 -3.17
N ALA A 55 3.84 -11.54 -2.65
CA ALA A 55 5.11 -10.88 -2.46
C ALA A 55 6.05 -11.75 -1.60
N VAL A 56 7.28 -11.89 -2.06
CA VAL A 56 8.31 -12.68 -1.36
C VAL A 56 9.46 -11.79 -0.95
N ALA A 57 9.99 -12.09 0.24
CA ALA A 57 11.24 -11.54 0.71
C ALA A 57 12.40 -12.04 -0.18
N PRO A 58 13.13 -11.17 -0.89
CA PRO A 58 14.35 -11.57 -1.58
C PRO A 58 15.38 -12.13 -0.59
N ALA A 59 16.10 -13.18 -1.00
CA ALA A 59 17.16 -13.79 -0.20
C ALA A 59 18.49 -13.01 -0.27
N ASP A 60 18.62 -12.12 -1.25
CA ASP A 60 19.80 -11.32 -1.54
C ASP A 60 19.45 -9.82 -1.54
N ASN A 61 20.37 -8.98 -2.02
CA ASN A 61 20.18 -7.52 -2.10
C ASN A 61 19.36 -7.07 -3.32
N THR A 62 18.51 -7.93 -3.89
CA THR A 62 17.65 -7.58 -5.02
C THR A 62 16.33 -6.95 -4.57
N LYS A 63 15.70 -6.22 -5.48
CA LYS A 63 14.34 -5.70 -5.33
C LYS A 63 13.39 -6.60 -6.11
N THR A 64 12.40 -7.18 -5.44
CA THR A 64 11.28 -7.86 -6.11
C THR A 64 10.18 -6.84 -6.38
N ILE A 65 9.56 -6.92 -7.56
CA ILE A 65 8.47 -6.02 -7.96
C ILE A 65 7.38 -6.88 -8.58
N ALA A 66 6.15 -6.70 -8.11
CA ALA A 66 4.94 -7.29 -8.65
C ALA A 66 3.96 -6.16 -9.01
N GLU A 67 3.45 -6.21 -10.24
CA GLU A 67 2.37 -5.32 -10.67
C GLU A 67 1.05 -5.77 -10.02
N VAL A 68 0.22 -4.80 -9.67
CA VAL A 68 -1.13 -5.02 -9.15
C VAL A 68 -2.11 -4.66 -10.25
N ASP A 69 -2.90 -5.63 -10.68
CA ASP A 69 -3.94 -5.44 -11.69
C ASP A 69 -5.15 -4.74 -11.06
N VAL A 70 -5.18 -3.41 -11.15
CA VAL A 70 -6.20 -2.54 -10.56
C VAL A 70 -6.63 -1.49 -11.58
N ASP A 71 -7.93 -1.16 -11.65
CA ASP A 71 -8.45 -0.12 -12.55
C ASP A 71 -8.20 1.27 -11.95
N VAL A 72 -6.96 1.72 -12.11
CA VAL A 72 -6.48 3.01 -11.63
C VAL A 72 -5.71 3.73 -12.72
N ARG A 73 -5.67 5.05 -12.62
CA ARG A 73 -5.01 5.91 -13.61
C ARG A 73 -3.49 5.69 -13.73
N GLU A 74 -2.86 5.23 -12.65
CA GLU A 74 -1.41 5.10 -12.51
C GLU A 74 -1.10 3.68 -12.07
N PRO A 75 -0.30 2.90 -12.83
CA PRO A 75 0.04 1.52 -12.48
C PRO A 75 0.48 1.40 -11.02
N LEU A 76 -0.01 0.37 -10.33
CA LEU A 76 0.28 0.14 -8.92
C LEU A 76 1.21 -1.06 -8.80
N PHE A 77 2.26 -0.93 -8.00
CA PHE A 77 3.21 -2.01 -7.77
C PHE A 77 3.41 -2.26 -6.27
N VAL A 78 3.58 -3.54 -5.93
CA VAL A 78 4.11 -4.00 -4.65
C VAL A 78 5.57 -4.37 -4.86
N SER A 79 6.46 -3.89 -4.00
CA SER A 79 7.87 -4.24 -4.07
C SER A 79 8.45 -4.54 -2.70
N VAL A 80 9.39 -5.48 -2.67
CA VAL A 80 10.12 -5.86 -1.46
C VAL A 80 11.61 -5.71 -1.72
N GLU A 81 12.28 -4.92 -0.89
CA GLU A 81 13.72 -4.66 -1.06
C GLU A 81 14.44 -4.53 0.29
N PRO A 82 15.70 -4.97 0.38
CA PRO A 82 16.56 -4.65 1.50
C PRO A 82 16.96 -3.17 1.48
N TYR A 83 16.77 -2.48 2.59
CA TYR A 83 17.21 -1.11 2.78
C TYR A 83 17.92 -0.97 4.13
N LYS A 84 19.21 -0.63 4.10
CA LYS A 84 20.07 -0.46 5.28
C LYS A 84 19.98 -1.66 6.24
N GLY A 85 20.09 -2.88 5.68
CA GLY A 85 20.06 -4.13 6.44
C GLY A 85 18.68 -4.53 6.98
N LYS A 86 17.60 -3.87 6.54
CA LYS A 86 16.22 -4.21 6.92
C LYS A 86 15.36 -4.39 5.69
N LEU A 87 14.50 -5.39 5.70
CA LEU A 87 13.58 -5.64 4.59
C LEU A 87 12.39 -4.66 4.63
N ARG A 88 12.05 -4.10 3.48
CA ARG A 88 10.99 -3.10 3.32
C ARG A 88 9.97 -3.56 2.30
N LEU A 89 8.71 -3.32 2.61
CA LEU A 89 7.58 -3.41 1.71
C LEU A 89 7.22 -1.99 1.22
N ASP A 90 7.16 -1.79 -0.08
CA ASP A 90 6.68 -0.54 -0.70
C ASP A 90 5.51 -0.85 -1.62
N VAL A 91 4.40 -0.13 -1.44
CA VAL A 91 3.22 -0.22 -2.30
C VAL A 91 2.96 1.15 -2.89
N ARG A 92 3.09 1.29 -4.22
CA ARG A 92 3.29 2.61 -4.84
C ARG A 92 2.76 2.69 -6.26
N HIS A 93 2.17 3.83 -6.58
CA HIS A 93 1.82 4.19 -7.95
C HIS A 93 3.07 4.62 -8.73
N TYR A 94 3.20 4.11 -9.93
CA TYR A 94 4.22 4.49 -10.89
C TYR A 94 3.60 5.40 -11.95
N TYR A 95 4.45 6.18 -12.60
CA TYR A 95 4.07 7.02 -13.73
C TYR A 95 5.00 6.72 -14.91
N ASP A 96 4.48 6.89 -16.11
CA ASP A 96 5.30 6.85 -17.32
C ASP A 96 6.12 8.14 -17.42
N ASP A 97 7.44 7.99 -17.57
CA ASP A 97 8.37 9.04 -17.92
C ASP A 97 9.06 8.67 -19.23
N ARG A 98 8.42 9.02 -20.36
CA ARG A 98 8.93 8.80 -21.72
C ARG A 98 9.15 7.32 -22.05
N GLY A 99 8.20 6.47 -21.67
CA GLY A 99 8.26 5.02 -21.89
C GLY A 99 9.02 4.25 -20.80
N GLU A 100 9.52 4.93 -19.76
CA GLU A 100 10.12 4.30 -18.58
C GLU A 100 9.18 4.46 -17.38
N LEU A 101 8.76 3.35 -16.77
CA LEU A 101 7.96 3.39 -15.55
C LEU A 101 8.82 3.82 -14.36
N ARG A 102 8.42 4.90 -13.69
CA ARG A 102 9.12 5.46 -12.52
C ARG A 102 8.26 5.50 -11.27
N PRO A 103 8.84 5.26 -10.09
CA PRO A 103 8.09 5.31 -8.84
C PRO A 103 7.62 6.73 -8.54
N GLY A 104 6.31 6.90 -8.34
CA GLY A 104 5.69 8.17 -8.00
C GLY A 104 5.79 8.52 -6.51
N LYS A 105 5.23 9.68 -6.12
CA LYS A 105 5.17 10.11 -4.70
C LYS A 105 4.07 9.40 -3.90
N LYS A 106 3.05 8.86 -4.57
CA LYS A 106 1.89 8.20 -3.97
C LYS A 106 2.22 6.74 -3.66
N GLY A 107 2.40 6.44 -2.38
CA GLY A 107 2.66 5.09 -1.92
C GLY A 107 2.86 5.06 -0.42
N ILE A 108 2.88 3.85 0.12
CA ILE A 108 3.27 3.56 1.50
C ILE A 108 4.58 2.78 1.52
N ASN A 109 5.34 2.95 2.60
CA ASN A 109 6.54 2.16 2.84
C ASN A 109 6.53 1.65 4.29
N MET A 110 6.60 0.33 4.45
CA MET A 110 6.58 -0.37 5.73
C MET A 110 7.72 -1.38 5.89
N PRO A 111 8.11 -1.75 7.12
CA PRO A 111 8.95 -2.92 7.31
C PRO A 111 8.21 -4.15 6.79
N TRP A 112 8.94 -5.10 6.22
CA TRP A 112 8.34 -6.34 5.73
C TRP A 112 7.54 -7.08 6.81
N GLN A 113 8.01 -7.09 8.06
CA GLN A 113 7.34 -7.79 9.15
C GLN A 113 5.95 -7.24 9.51
N ASP A 114 5.62 -6.01 9.12
CA ASP A 114 4.31 -5.41 9.42
C ASP A 114 3.26 -5.77 8.33
N ARG A 115 3.64 -6.55 7.31
CA ARG A 115 2.78 -6.94 6.18
C ARG A 115 1.50 -7.64 6.63
N ASP A 116 1.60 -8.59 7.55
CA ASP A 116 0.44 -9.38 7.96
C ASP A 116 -0.56 -8.51 8.74
N ALA A 117 -0.07 -7.53 9.50
CA ALA A 117 -0.92 -6.53 10.14
C ALA A 117 -1.61 -5.61 9.11
N LEU A 118 -0.94 -5.27 8.01
CA LEU A 118 -1.58 -4.55 6.90
C LEU A 118 -2.69 -5.40 6.27
N LEU A 119 -2.42 -6.67 5.95
CA LEU A 119 -3.40 -7.59 5.37
C LEU A 119 -4.63 -7.76 6.28
N ALA A 120 -4.42 -7.94 7.58
CA ALA A 120 -5.49 -8.03 8.56
C ALA A 120 -6.33 -6.74 8.59
N ALA A 121 -5.70 -5.56 8.63
CA ALA A 121 -6.40 -4.28 8.62
C ALA A 121 -7.18 -4.05 7.31
N VAL A 122 -6.63 -4.47 6.16
CA VAL A 122 -7.34 -4.41 4.87
C VAL A 122 -8.60 -5.28 4.91
N ARG A 123 -8.48 -6.54 5.34
CA ARG A 123 -9.61 -7.48 5.44
C ARG A 123 -10.70 -6.99 6.39
N GLU A 124 -10.31 -6.49 7.56
CA GLU A 124 -11.24 -5.94 8.55
C GLU A 124 -12.03 -4.76 7.96
N VAL A 125 -11.34 -3.83 7.28
CA VAL A 125 -11.96 -2.62 6.73
C VAL A 125 -12.89 -2.91 5.55
N ILE A 126 -12.63 -3.95 4.75
CA ILE A 126 -13.54 -4.39 3.67
C ILE A 126 -14.64 -5.34 4.15
N GLY A 127 -14.66 -5.71 5.43
CA GLY A 127 -15.67 -6.60 6.01
C GLY A 127 -15.46 -8.08 5.70
N GLU A 128 -14.25 -8.49 5.30
CA GLU A 128 -13.89 -9.91 5.20
C GLU A 128 -13.52 -10.47 6.58
N PRO A 129 -13.94 -11.71 6.91
CA PRO A 129 -13.56 -12.33 8.17
C PRO A 129 -12.04 -12.54 8.22
N VAL A 130 -11.39 -11.94 9.22
CA VAL A 130 -10.00 -12.23 9.56
C VAL A 130 -9.94 -13.70 9.99
N THR A 131 -9.34 -14.57 9.18
CA THR A 131 -9.15 -15.97 9.56
C THR A 131 -8.12 -16.01 10.68
N ALA A 132 -8.58 -16.36 11.89
CA ALA A 132 -7.77 -16.51 13.10
C ALA A 132 -6.92 -17.79 13.08
#